data_AF-A0A4Y8I624-F1
#
_entry.id   AF-A0A4Y8I624-F1
#
_cell.length_a   1.000
_cell.length_b   1.000
_cell.length_c   1.000
_cell.angle_alpha   90.00
_cell.angle_beta   90.00
_cell.angle_gamma   90.00
#
_symmetry.space_group_name_H-M   'P 1'
#
loop_
_entity.id
_entity.type
_entity.pdbx_description
1 polymer ?
#
loop_
_entity_poly.entity_id
_entity_poly.type
_entity_poly.pdbx_seq_one_letter_code
_entity_poly.pdbx_strand_id
1 'polypeptide(L)'
;GYTAEEMGLLGSKYYADNPVFPLGKSVASINIDMLNFAGETHDLIMFGSGKSDLDEYAKRAAKKLGMHVQDDLWPQERYYYRSDHISLARKGLPSMSMDTGIDSKEHGKEWGMEYHQMITDSIYHKVTDEYSEDLNVDGIMQYLQVVFDVGYTLANSSKFPNWKKDDEFRPIRDASRSKVRMEKTSY
;
A
#
# COMPACT_ATOMS: atom_id res chain seq x y z
N GLY A 1 6.35 11.72 4.30
CA GLY A 1 6.06 11.39 2.90
C GLY A 1 7.28 11.63 2.04
N TYR A 2 7.17 11.34 0.75
CA TYR A 2 8.19 11.67 -0.25
C TYR A 2 7.87 13.02 -0.91
N THR A 3 8.87 13.62 -1.55
CA THR A 3 8.69 14.83 -2.37
C THR A 3 8.75 14.47 -3.85
N ALA A 4 8.02 15.19 -4.70
CA ALA A 4 8.08 15.04 -6.16
C ALA A 4 7.73 13.61 -6.65
N GLU A 5 6.71 13.01 -6.03
CA GLU A 5 6.06 11.77 -6.48
C GLU A 5 5.52 11.97 -7.91
N GLU A 6 4.75 13.03 -8.11
CA GLU A 6 4.09 13.32 -9.39
C GLU A 6 5.05 13.72 -10.52
N MET A 7 6.32 14.00 -10.19
CA MET A 7 7.38 14.26 -11.17
C MET A 7 8.12 12.96 -11.57
N GLY A 8 7.52 11.81 -11.30
CA GLY A 8 8.10 10.50 -11.58
C GLY A 8 8.88 9.92 -10.41
N LEU A 9 8.31 9.95 -9.20
CA LEU A 9 8.75 9.30 -7.97
C LEU A 9 10.15 9.72 -7.51
N LEU A 10 10.54 10.97 -7.73
CA LEU A 10 11.95 11.38 -7.56
C LEU A 10 12.41 11.23 -6.10
N GLY A 11 11.56 11.60 -5.14
CA GLY A 11 11.86 11.47 -3.71
C GLY A 11 12.00 10.01 -3.27
N SER A 12 11.06 9.13 -3.63
CA SER A 12 11.15 7.71 -3.26
C SER A 12 12.26 6.98 -3.99
N LYS A 13 12.56 7.32 -5.25
CA LYS A 13 13.74 6.81 -5.96
C LYS A 13 15.02 7.19 -5.24
N TYR A 14 15.18 8.47 -4.88
CA TYR A 14 16.35 8.95 -4.16
C TYR A 14 16.52 8.21 -2.83
N TYR A 15 15.45 8.07 -2.05
CA TYR A 15 15.50 7.33 -0.79
C TYR A 15 15.80 5.84 -0.97
N ALA A 16 15.23 5.20 -1.99
CA ALA A 16 15.50 3.79 -2.30
C ALA A 16 16.97 3.55 -2.69
N ASP A 17 17.62 4.54 -3.31
CA ASP A 17 19.05 4.52 -3.63
C ASP A 17 19.94 4.94 -2.45
N ASN A 18 19.43 5.76 -1.53
CA ASN A 18 20.17 6.33 -0.39
C ASN A 18 19.41 6.13 0.94
N PRO A 19 19.12 4.88 1.35
CA PRO A 19 18.24 4.65 2.49
C PRO A 19 19.00 4.89 3.80
N VAL A 20 18.34 5.52 4.77
CA VAL A 20 18.91 5.76 6.11
C VAL A 20 19.31 4.44 6.79
N PHE A 21 18.50 3.40 6.57
CA PHE A 21 18.82 2.03 6.98
C PHE A 21 18.90 1.14 5.73
N PRO A 22 19.89 0.25 5.61
CA PRO A 22 19.95 -0.70 4.49
C PRO A 22 18.62 -1.41 4.29
N LEU A 23 18.10 -1.47 3.07
CA LEU A 23 16.76 -2.02 2.81
C LEU A 23 16.64 -3.51 3.18
N GLY A 24 17.75 -4.25 3.20
CA GLY A 24 17.81 -5.61 3.75
C GLY A 24 17.55 -5.68 5.26
N LYS A 25 17.71 -4.57 5.99
CA LYS A 25 17.38 -4.42 7.42
C LYS A 25 15.94 -3.93 7.62
N SER A 26 15.33 -3.30 6.61
CA SER A 26 13.92 -2.88 6.63
C SER A 26 12.95 -4.06 6.42
N VAL A 27 11.83 -4.05 7.16
CA VAL A 27 10.86 -5.16 7.20
C VAL A 27 9.94 -5.13 5.98
N ALA A 28 9.26 -4.00 5.76
CA ALA A 28 8.36 -3.76 4.64
C ALA A 28 8.19 -2.24 4.42
N SER A 29 7.57 -1.86 3.30
CA SER A 29 7.00 -0.53 3.04
C SER A 29 5.48 -0.64 3.05
N ILE A 30 4.80 0.32 3.66
CA ILE A 30 3.33 0.44 3.59
C ILE A 30 3.04 1.82 3.00
N ASN A 31 2.50 1.84 1.79
CA ASN A 31 2.14 3.06 1.09
C ASN A 31 0.76 3.52 1.52
N ILE A 32 0.62 4.82 1.75
CA ILE A 32 -0.67 5.48 1.92
C ILE A 32 -0.70 6.59 0.89
N ASP A 33 -1.64 6.50 -0.03
CA ASP A 33 -1.81 7.41 -1.15
C ASP A 33 -3.28 7.41 -1.55
N MET A 34 -3.77 8.52 -2.10
CA MET A 34 -5.11 8.61 -2.69
C MET A 34 -6.25 8.11 -1.79
N LEU A 35 -6.42 8.72 -0.62
CA LEU A 35 -7.51 8.37 0.30
C LEU A 35 -8.82 9.03 -0.15
N ASN A 36 -9.89 8.23 -0.31
CA ASN A 36 -11.20 8.76 -0.71
C ASN A 36 -12.08 9.14 0.49
N PHE A 37 -13.12 9.94 0.22
CA PHE A 37 -14.07 10.46 1.22
C PHE A 37 -15.47 9.84 1.07
N ALA A 38 -15.54 8.57 0.64
CA ALA A 38 -16.79 7.86 0.37
C ALA A 38 -17.49 7.32 1.63
N GLY A 39 -16.96 7.59 2.82
CA GLY A 39 -17.39 6.96 4.07
C GLY A 39 -16.90 5.52 4.22
N GLU A 40 -17.45 4.80 5.20
CA GLU A 40 -17.01 3.43 5.49
C GLU A 40 -17.38 2.43 4.38
N THR A 41 -16.51 1.43 4.20
CA THR A 41 -16.68 0.36 3.21
C THR A 41 -16.62 -1.03 3.85
N HIS A 42 -17.20 -2.03 3.19
CA HIS A 42 -17.07 -3.44 3.54
C HIS A 42 -15.74 -4.05 3.07
N ASP A 43 -15.05 -3.38 2.17
CA ASP A 43 -13.81 -3.82 1.55
C ASP A 43 -12.69 -2.78 1.61
N LEU A 44 -11.47 -3.21 1.30
CA LEU A 44 -10.36 -2.36 0.91
C LEU A 44 -9.71 -2.97 -0.33
N ILE A 45 -9.20 -2.15 -1.23
CA ILE A 45 -8.59 -2.65 -2.47
C ILE A 45 -7.09 -2.84 -2.23
N MET A 46 -6.58 -4.03 -2.54
CA MET A 46 -5.15 -4.32 -2.49
C MET A 46 -4.59 -4.38 -3.92
N PHE A 47 -3.80 -3.37 -4.28
CA PHE A 47 -3.03 -3.39 -5.52
C PHE A 47 -1.88 -4.39 -5.40
N GLY A 48 -1.68 -5.18 -6.45
CA GLY A 48 -0.64 -6.21 -6.43
C GLY A 48 -0.94 -7.38 -5.48
N SER A 49 -2.22 -7.68 -5.25
CA SER A 49 -2.64 -8.90 -4.55
C SER A 49 -1.95 -10.14 -5.15
N GLY A 50 -1.47 -11.02 -4.28
CA GLY A 50 -0.70 -12.21 -4.62
C GLY A 50 0.80 -11.98 -4.75
N LYS A 51 1.32 -10.75 -4.68
CA LYS A 51 2.76 -10.48 -4.86
C LYS A 51 3.59 -10.77 -3.62
N SER A 52 3.04 -10.64 -2.41
CA SER A 52 3.84 -10.75 -1.19
C SER A 52 3.12 -11.41 -0.02
N ASP A 53 3.87 -11.69 1.05
CA ASP A 53 3.29 -12.15 2.31
C ASP A 53 2.50 -11.06 3.04
N LEU A 54 2.57 -9.80 2.60
CA LEU A 54 1.87 -8.66 3.21
C LEU A 54 0.35 -8.77 3.07
N ASP A 55 -0.14 -9.46 2.05
CA ASP A 55 -1.57 -9.73 1.82
C ASP A 55 -2.23 -10.33 3.06
N GLU A 56 -1.57 -11.28 3.71
CA GLU A 56 -2.10 -11.96 4.88
C GLU A 56 -2.16 -11.04 6.11
N TYR A 57 -1.25 -10.07 6.19
CA TYR A 57 -1.30 -9.04 7.24
C TYR A 57 -2.49 -8.10 7.01
N ALA A 58 -2.72 -7.67 5.77
CA ALA A 58 -3.85 -6.83 5.39
C ALA A 58 -5.18 -7.55 5.61
N LYS A 59 -5.34 -8.78 5.11
CA LYS A 59 -6.55 -9.60 5.31
C LYS A 59 -6.89 -9.79 6.78
N ARG A 60 -5.88 -10.08 7.62
CA ARG A 60 -6.06 -10.21 9.06
C ARG A 60 -6.50 -8.88 9.70
N ALA A 61 -5.89 -7.76 9.31
CA ALA A 61 -6.22 -6.44 9.85
C ALA A 61 -7.63 -6.00 9.42
N ALA A 62 -7.96 -6.12 8.13
CA ALA A 62 -9.30 -5.85 7.58
C ALA A 62 -10.39 -6.65 8.31
N LYS A 63 -10.16 -7.95 8.51
CA LYS A 63 -11.12 -8.83 9.19
C LYS A 63 -11.46 -8.38 10.61
N LYS A 64 -10.53 -7.74 11.34
CA LYS A 64 -10.80 -7.20 12.70
C LYS A 64 -11.85 -6.08 12.68
N LEU A 65 -11.98 -5.37 11.56
CA LEU A 65 -12.96 -4.32 11.34
C LEU A 65 -14.22 -4.83 10.62
N GLY A 66 -14.37 -6.14 10.46
CA GLY A 66 -15.47 -6.74 9.69
C GLY A 66 -15.36 -6.49 8.18
N MET A 67 -14.18 -6.11 7.69
CA MET A 67 -13.92 -5.88 6.27
C MET A 67 -13.28 -7.11 5.61
N HIS A 68 -13.26 -7.10 4.28
CA HIS A 68 -12.46 -8.02 3.46
C HIS A 68 -11.49 -7.26 2.56
N VAL A 69 -10.49 -7.96 2.04
CA VAL A 69 -9.60 -7.41 1.01
C VAL A 69 -10.17 -7.79 -0.35
N GLN A 70 -10.39 -6.78 -1.18
CA GLN A 70 -10.78 -6.89 -2.58
C GLN A 70 -9.52 -6.82 -3.45
N ASP A 71 -9.39 -7.76 -4.38
CA ASP A 71 -8.31 -7.73 -5.38
C ASP A 71 -8.51 -6.53 -6.33
N ASP A 72 -7.42 -6.09 -6.95
CA ASP A 72 -7.40 -4.99 -7.93
C ASP A 72 -8.48 -5.20 -9.01
N LEU A 73 -9.43 -4.27 -9.07
CA LEU A 73 -10.55 -4.27 -10.02
C LEU A 73 -10.14 -3.73 -11.39
N TRP A 74 -8.96 -3.11 -11.51
CA TRP A 74 -8.47 -2.48 -12.73
C TRP A 74 -7.04 -2.93 -13.07
N PRO A 75 -6.80 -4.24 -13.26
CA PRO A 75 -5.46 -4.78 -13.49
C PRO A 75 -4.78 -4.18 -14.73
N GLN A 76 -5.55 -3.74 -15.74
CA GLN A 76 -5.05 -3.07 -16.93
C GLN A 76 -4.39 -1.71 -16.64
N GLU A 77 -4.79 -1.03 -15.57
CA GLU A 77 -4.24 0.27 -15.16
C GLU A 77 -2.90 0.14 -14.42
N ARG A 78 -2.57 -1.08 -13.98
CA ARG A 78 -1.31 -1.42 -13.33
C ARG A 78 -1.00 -0.51 -12.12
N TYR A 79 -2.00 -0.19 -11.31
CA TYR A 79 -1.90 0.76 -10.19
C TYR A 79 -0.76 0.44 -9.21
N TYR A 80 -0.47 -0.84 -8.98
CA TYR A 80 0.67 -1.26 -8.17
C TYR A 80 2.04 -0.70 -8.64
N TYR A 81 2.17 -0.26 -9.89
CA TYR A 81 3.43 0.27 -10.43
C TYR A 81 3.48 1.80 -10.50
N ARG A 82 2.47 2.51 -9.95
CA ARG A 82 2.23 3.94 -10.20
C ARG A 82 2.51 4.88 -9.03
N SER A 83 2.81 4.38 -7.83
CA SER A 83 3.08 5.22 -6.63
C SER A 83 4.41 4.85 -5.96
N ASP A 84 4.86 5.66 -5.01
CA ASP A 84 6.21 5.69 -4.42
C ASP A 84 6.75 4.34 -3.92
N HIS A 85 5.87 3.48 -3.42
CA HIS A 85 6.24 2.15 -2.94
C HIS A 85 6.97 1.29 -3.99
N ILE A 86 6.72 1.50 -5.28
CA ILE A 86 7.39 0.76 -6.35
C ILE A 86 8.91 1.02 -6.37
N SER A 87 9.36 2.21 -5.95
CA SER A 87 10.79 2.54 -5.86
C SER A 87 11.50 1.62 -4.86
N LEU A 88 10.85 1.30 -3.75
CA LEU A 88 11.35 0.38 -2.72
C LEU A 88 11.18 -1.09 -3.13
N ALA A 89 10.06 -1.43 -3.77
CA ALA A 89 9.82 -2.77 -4.28
C ALA A 89 10.87 -3.18 -5.32
N ARG A 90 11.24 -2.27 -6.23
CA ARG A 90 12.34 -2.48 -7.21
C ARG A 90 13.70 -2.74 -6.58
N LYS A 91 13.89 -2.33 -5.32
CA LYS A 91 15.09 -2.65 -4.51
C LYS A 91 14.88 -3.88 -3.60
N GLY A 92 13.80 -4.61 -3.80
CA GLY A 92 13.47 -5.84 -3.12
C GLY A 92 12.73 -5.68 -1.80
N LEU A 93 12.45 -4.47 -1.29
CA LEU A 93 11.71 -4.34 -0.02
C LEU A 93 10.22 -4.69 -0.25
N PRO A 94 9.65 -5.72 0.41
CA PRO A 94 8.22 -6.01 0.34
C PRO A 94 7.41 -4.75 0.60
N SER A 95 6.55 -4.40 -0.34
CA SER A 95 5.87 -3.10 -0.36
C SER A 95 4.39 -3.30 -0.63
N MET A 96 3.55 -2.73 0.22
CA MET A 96 2.09 -2.78 0.14
C MET A 96 1.56 -1.45 -0.39
N SER A 97 0.57 -1.51 -1.26
CA SER A 97 -0.23 -0.36 -1.69
C SER A 97 -1.69 -0.75 -1.69
N MET A 98 -2.49 -0.02 -0.92
CA MET A 98 -3.92 -0.27 -0.78
C MET A 98 -4.67 1.02 -1.06
N ASP A 99 -5.92 0.87 -1.46
CA ASP A 99 -6.90 1.95 -1.55
C ASP A 99 -8.05 1.68 -0.58
N THR A 100 -8.75 2.74 -0.23
CA THR A 100 -10.13 2.70 0.24
C THR A 100 -11.02 1.84 -0.69
N GLY A 101 -12.00 1.17 -0.10
CA GLY A 101 -12.86 0.24 -0.82
C GLY A 101 -13.89 0.90 -1.73
N ILE A 102 -14.68 0.07 -2.41
CA ILE A 102 -15.78 0.49 -3.29
C ILE A 102 -17.12 -0.10 -2.86
N ASP A 103 -17.14 -1.04 -1.92
CA ASP A 103 -18.38 -1.60 -1.37
C ASP A 103 -18.84 -0.72 -0.19
N SER A 104 -19.43 0.43 -0.51
CA SER A 104 -19.93 1.39 0.48
C SER A 104 -20.94 0.75 1.43
N LYS A 105 -20.78 0.94 2.74
CA LYS A 105 -21.75 0.44 3.74
C LYS A 105 -23.09 1.15 3.66
N GLU A 106 -23.10 2.41 3.23
CA GLU A 106 -24.30 3.25 3.18
C GLU A 106 -25.04 3.10 1.85
N HIS A 107 -24.30 3.09 0.73
CA HIS A 107 -24.86 3.19 -0.61
C HIS A 107 -24.66 1.95 -1.47
N GLY A 108 -23.87 0.97 -0.99
CA GLY A 108 -23.56 -0.26 -1.70
C GLY A 108 -22.50 -0.11 -2.79
N LYS A 109 -22.12 -1.27 -3.35
CA LYS A 109 -21.03 -1.42 -4.32
C LYS A 109 -21.21 -0.66 -5.64
N GLU A 110 -22.42 -0.65 -6.20
CA GLU A 110 -22.68 0.01 -7.49
C GLU A 110 -22.42 1.52 -7.40
N TRP A 111 -22.93 2.15 -6.34
CA TRP A 111 -22.65 3.54 -6.05
C TRP A 111 -21.15 3.81 -5.82
N GLY A 112 -20.45 2.93 -5.10
CA GLY A 112 -19.01 3.13 -4.85
C GLY A 112 -18.16 3.03 -6.11
N MET A 113 -18.55 2.20 -7.10
CA MET A 113 -17.91 2.20 -8.41
C MET A 113 -18.15 3.49 -9.19
N GLU A 114 -19.37 4.02 -9.17
CA GLU A 114 -19.69 5.32 -9.79
C GLU A 114 -18.94 6.47 -9.10
N TYR A 115 -18.86 6.45 -7.77
CA TYR A 115 -18.11 7.42 -6.98
C TYR A 115 -16.63 7.38 -7.33
N HIS A 116 -16.01 6.20 -7.38
CA HIS A 116 -14.61 6.05 -7.81
C HIS A 116 -14.37 6.61 -9.22
N GLN A 117 -15.28 6.32 -10.17
CA GLN A 117 -15.19 6.86 -11.52
C GLN A 117 -15.31 8.39 -11.54
N MET A 118 -16.26 8.95 -10.78
CA MET A 118 -16.42 10.40 -10.64
C MET A 118 -15.15 11.06 -10.07
N ILE A 119 -14.55 10.48 -9.02
CA ILE A 119 -13.28 10.96 -8.45
C ILE A 119 -12.20 10.98 -9.52
N THR A 120 -12.05 9.88 -10.27
CA THR A 120 -11.03 9.73 -11.31
C THR A 120 -11.20 10.78 -12.43
N ASP A 121 -12.43 11.00 -12.89
CA ASP A 121 -12.69 11.86 -14.05
C ASP A 121 -12.70 13.35 -13.69
N SER A 122 -13.19 13.68 -12.49
CA SER A 122 -13.58 15.05 -12.15
C SER A 122 -12.80 15.67 -11.00
N ILE A 123 -12.05 14.89 -10.22
CA ILE A 123 -11.34 15.40 -9.02
C ILE A 123 -9.85 15.12 -9.12
N TYR A 124 -9.44 13.88 -9.37
CA TYR A 124 -8.03 13.50 -9.40
C TYR A 124 -7.22 14.28 -10.44
N HIS A 125 -6.11 14.90 -10.02
CA HIS A 125 -5.28 15.81 -10.84
C HIS A 125 -6.03 17.02 -11.42
N LYS A 126 -7.15 17.41 -10.82
CA LYS A 126 -7.92 18.59 -11.23
C LYS A 126 -7.83 19.69 -10.19
N VAL A 127 -8.17 20.90 -10.61
CA VAL A 127 -8.27 22.08 -9.71
C VAL A 127 -9.39 21.94 -8.67
N THR A 128 -10.27 20.95 -8.83
CA THR A 128 -11.37 20.60 -7.94
C THR A 128 -10.96 19.65 -6.81
N ASP A 129 -9.69 19.22 -6.76
CA ASP A 129 -9.11 18.48 -5.63
C ASP A 129 -8.83 19.44 -4.46
N GLU A 130 -9.91 19.84 -3.77
CA GLU A 130 -9.89 20.79 -2.67
C GLU A 130 -10.57 20.23 -1.42
N TYR A 131 -10.17 20.75 -0.26
CA TYR A 131 -10.82 20.45 1.00
C TYR A 131 -12.25 20.99 1.04
N SER A 132 -13.16 20.22 1.65
CA SER A 132 -14.51 20.65 2.01
C SER A 132 -14.84 20.18 3.43
N GLU A 133 -15.69 20.93 4.14
CA GLU A 133 -16.21 20.54 5.45
C GLU A 133 -17.17 19.34 5.35
N ASP A 134 -17.73 19.08 4.16
CA ASP A 134 -18.69 17.99 3.90
C ASP A 134 -18.02 16.64 3.63
N LEU A 135 -16.69 16.57 3.66
CA LEU A 135 -15.94 15.34 3.38
C LEU A 135 -16.17 14.28 4.48
N ASN A 136 -16.66 13.10 4.10
CA ASN A 136 -16.82 11.98 5.02
C ASN A 136 -15.48 11.22 5.18
N VAL A 137 -14.84 11.41 6.33
CA VAL A 137 -13.53 10.82 6.65
C VAL A 137 -13.61 9.46 7.36
N ASP A 138 -14.80 8.91 7.59
CA ASP A 138 -14.94 7.66 8.37
C ASP A 138 -14.24 6.48 7.68
N GLY A 139 -14.33 6.39 6.36
CA GLY A 139 -13.60 5.40 5.56
C GLY A 139 -12.08 5.54 5.65
N ILE A 140 -11.58 6.78 5.72
CA ILE A 140 -10.16 7.06 5.94
C ILE A 140 -9.72 6.54 7.31
N MET A 141 -10.50 6.78 8.35
CA MET A 141 -10.21 6.28 9.69
C MET A 141 -10.19 4.75 9.73
N GLN A 142 -11.12 4.10 9.02
CA GLN A 142 -11.17 2.66 8.86
C GLN A 142 -9.92 2.12 8.14
N TYR A 143 -9.51 2.73 7.03
CA TYR A 143 -8.28 2.39 6.29
C TYR A 143 -7.02 2.56 7.15
N LEU A 144 -6.89 3.68 7.86
CA LEU A 144 -5.73 3.96 8.71
C LEU A 144 -5.61 2.99 9.89
N GLN A 145 -6.73 2.47 10.41
CA GLN A 145 -6.72 1.41 11.41
C GLN A 145 -6.14 0.10 10.85
N VAL A 146 -6.46 -0.25 9.59
CA VAL A 146 -5.84 -1.41 8.91
C VAL A 146 -4.34 -1.20 8.76
N VAL A 147 -3.92 -0.04 8.25
CA VAL A 147 -2.49 0.28 8.07
C VAL A 147 -1.74 0.25 9.40
N PHE A 148 -2.31 0.84 10.45
CA PHE A 148 -1.74 0.81 11.78
C PHE A 148 -1.58 -0.62 12.31
N ASP A 149 -2.61 -1.46 12.19
CA ASP A 149 -2.55 -2.84 12.70
C ASP A 149 -1.50 -3.68 11.94
N VAL A 150 -1.37 -3.50 10.63
CA VAL A 150 -0.31 -4.11 9.81
C VAL A 150 1.06 -3.65 10.30
N GLY A 151 1.29 -2.34 10.37
CA GLY A 151 2.58 -1.77 10.79
C GLY A 151 2.96 -2.18 12.21
N TYR A 152 2.03 -2.10 13.15
CA TYR A 152 2.22 -2.50 14.54
C TYR A 152 2.56 -3.99 14.66
N THR A 153 1.87 -4.85 13.91
CA THR A 153 2.13 -6.29 13.93
C THR A 153 3.51 -6.62 13.36
N LEU A 154 3.91 -5.96 12.27
CA LEU A 154 5.24 -6.14 11.67
C LEU A 154 6.35 -5.64 12.61
N ALA A 155 6.17 -4.48 13.23
CA ALA A 155 7.14 -3.90 14.15
C ALA A 155 7.35 -4.74 15.43
N ASN A 156 6.30 -5.44 15.88
CA ASN A 156 6.34 -6.32 17.06
C ASN A 156 6.56 -7.80 16.72
N SER A 157 7.03 -8.11 15.50
CA SER A 157 7.28 -9.48 15.04
C SER A 157 8.75 -9.69 14.70
N SER A 158 9.24 -10.91 14.89
CA SER A 158 10.55 -11.34 14.38
C SER A 158 10.49 -11.85 12.93
N LYS A 159 9.28 -11.99 12.36
CA LYS A 159 9.06 -12.44 10.99
C LYS A 159 9.30 -11.30 10.01
N PHE A 160 10.17 -11.55 9.03
CA PHE A 160 10.33 -10.66 7.88
C PHE A 160 9.49 -11.21 6.73
N PRO A 161 8.41 -10.52 6.33
CA PRO A 161 7.65 -10.91 5.15
C PRO A 161 8.57 -10.87 3.92
N ASN A 162 8.19 -11.63 2.89
CA ASN A 162 8.88 -11.66 1.63
C ASN A 162 7.90 -11.53 0.47
N TRP A 163 8.45 -11.42 -0.74
CA TRP A 163 7.69 -11.59 -1.97
C TRP A 163 7.31 -13.07 -2.16
N LYS A 164 6.26 -13.36 -2.92
CA LYS A 164 5.96 -14.73 -3.33
C LYS A 164 7.08 -15.28 -4.22
N LYS A 165 7.14 -16.61 -4.33
CA LYS A 165 8.27 -17.30 -4.97
C LYS A 165 8.51 -16.85 -6.41
N ASP A 166 7.43 -16.61 -7.14
CA ASP A 166 7.46 -16.29 -8.57
C ASP A 166 7.38 -14.78 -8.86
N ASP A 167 7.43 -13.96 -7.82
CA ASP A 167 7.39 -12.50 -7.94
C ASP A 167 8.76 -11.93 -8.38
N GLU A 168 8.74 -10.92 -9.24
CA GLU A 168 9.93 -10.34 -9.85
C GLU A 168 10.90 -9.70 -8.85
N PHE A 169 10.44 -9.28 -7.68
CA PHE A 169 11.27 -8.63 -6.65
C PHE A 169 11.89 -9.63 -5.66
N ARG A 170 11.44 -10.89 -5.68
CA ARG A 170 11.89 -11.93 -4.75
C ARG A 170 13.41 -12.15 -4.77
N PRO A 171 14.10 -12.31 -5.92
CA PRO A 171 15.54 -12.54 -5.94
C PRO A 171 16.34 -11.37 -5.33
N ILE A 172 15.89 -10.14 -5.54
CA ILE A 172 16.54 -8.93 -5.02
C ILE A 172 16.42 -8.87 -3.49
N ARG A 173 15.23 -9.20 -2.96
CA ARG A 173 15.00 -9.30 -1.51
C ARG A 173 15.90 -10.34 -0.87
N ASP A 174 15.95 -11.54 -1.44
CA ASP A 174 16.73 -12.65 -0.90
C ASP A 174 18.24 -12.34 -0.90
N ALA A 175 18.74 -11.70 -1.96
CA ALA A 175 20.12 -11.23 -2.03
C ALA A 175 20.43 -10.17 -0.96
N SER A 176 19.56 -9.16 -0.79
CA SER A 176 19.76 -8.10 0.21
C SER A 176 19.70 -8.61 1.65
N ARG A 177 18.81 -9.56 1.94
CA ARG A 177 18.68 -10.20 3.27
C ARG A 177 19.86 -11.08 3.61
N SER A 178 20.41 -11.79 2.62
CA SER A 178 21.57 -12.65 2.82
C SER A 178 22.81 -11.85 3.23
N LYS A 179 23.05 -10.69 2.60
CA LYS A 179 24.14 -9.77 2.98
C LYS A 179 24.06 -9.34 4.45
N VAL A 180 22.87 -8.95 4.90
CA VAL A 180 22.62 -8.53 6.30
C VAL A 180 22.85 -9.66 7.30
N ARG A 181 22.54 -10.91 6.93
CA ARG A 181 22.78 -12.07 7.82
C ARG A 181 24.27 -12.36 7.97
N MET A 182 25.05 -12.26 6.88
CA MET A 182 26.50 -12.46 6.92
C MET A 182 27.21 -11.42 7.80
N GLU A 183 26.78 -10.16 7.76
CA GLU A 183 27.29 -9.09 8.64
C GLU A 183 27.08 -9.38 10.14
N LYS A 184 26.04 -10.14 10.50
CA LYS A 184 25.75 -10.48 11.90
C LYS A 184 26.57 -11.66 12.42
N THR A 185 27.08 -12.51 11.52
CA THR A 185 27.84 -13.72 11.88
C THR A 185 29.36 -13.50 11.89
N SER A 186 29.83 -12.31 11.53
CA SER A 186 31.26 -11.95 11.46
C SER A 186 31.84 -11.34 12.75
N TYR A 187 31.17 -11.52 13.89
CA TYR A 187 31.61 -11.04 15.22
C TYR A 187 31.74 -12.21 16.20
#